data_AF-A0A1G9R4E0-F1
#
_entry.id   AF-A0A1G9R4E0-F1
#
_cell.length_a   1.000
_cell.length_b   1.000
_cell.length_c   1.000
_cell.angle_alpha   90.00
_cell.angle_beta   90.00
_cell.angle_gamma   90.00
#
_symmetry.space_group_name_H-M   'P 1'
#
loop_
_entity.id
_entity.type
_entity.pdbx_description
1 polymer ?
#
loop_
_entity_poly.entity_id
_entity_poly.type
_entity_poly.pdbx_seq_one_letter_code
_entity_poly.pdbx_strand_id
1 'polypeptide(L)'
;MSIKRTVIPLMVLLVLVAATGCFNKTAQQDTAAPAGIGVIDLNKAVEVHPKYQQLLTLKKELNTIVAQAEVEQQQAAAKAKPQAGGLLPPDGAALNTALEQEFKEKMAAKQAELQQTLAAKAGDLHSKLETELKEYSSEVDQEYQPQIFNLQLKLKTVQLSQEELTALQAEVQKLQQIRSEKLAIKEKELSERMNASLAPEQAAAEQQLAAYAKELQAELAQKAAAASAEIAARNQASLDSLAPDPGAVTGQLAQQAGMKRQEIQVLEEFILQDVRDKAAKIAAERQLDSVIANVQVNVSAMDITEAVIAEFKK
;
A
#
# COMPACT_ATOMS: atom_id res chain seq x y z
N MET A 1 25.92 -2.43 -41.63
CA MET A 1 26.02 -2.65 -40.16
C MET A 1 25.70 -4.12 -39.92
N SER A 2 26.70 -5.00 -39.94
CA SER A 2 27.59 -5.37 -38.80
C SER A 2 26.86 -6.06 -37.66
N ILE A 3 27.20 -7.25 -37.12
CA ILE A 3 28.11 -8.40 -37.38
C ILE A 3 27.64 -9.45 -36.32
N LYS A 4 26.96 -10.55 -36.69
CA LYS A 4 27.38 -11.98 -36.62
C LYS A 4 28.61 -12.33 -35.77
N ARG A 5 28.46 -13.21 -34.76
CA ARG A 5 29.55 -14.10 -34.29
C ARG A 5 29.04 -15.52 -34.03
N THR A 6 29.28 -16.35 -35.03
CA THR A 6 29.23 -17.81 -35.08
C THR A 6 30.46 -18.40 -34.41
N VAL A 7 30.34 -19.54 -33.73
CA VAL A 7 31.44 -20.29 -33.10
C VAL A 7 31.51 -21.68 -33.74
N ILE A 8 32.61 -22.00 -34.43
CA ILE A 8 33.09 -23.36 -34.74
C ILE A 8 34.63 -23.27 -34.98
N PRO A 9 35.41 -24.36 -35.07
CA PRO A 9 36.13 -25.09 -34.00
C PRO A 9 37.68 -25.00 -34.18
N LEU A 10 38.47 -25.57 -33.27
CA LEU A 10 39.89 -25.84 -33.53
C LEU A 10 40.30 -27.21 -32.98
N MET A 11 40.77 -28.05 -33.91
CA MET A 11 41.37 -29.37 -33.74
C MET A 11 42.82 -29.27 -34.26
N VAL A 12 43.83 -29.56 -33.44
CA VAL A 12 45.26 -29.79 -33.80
C VAL A 12 45.83 -30.66 -32.67
N LEU A 13 46.23 -31.93 -32.79
CA LEU A 13 47.09 -32.71 -33.70
C LEU A 13 48.60 -32.66 -33.37
N LEU A 14 49.08 -33.76 -32.76
CA LEU A 14 50.31 -34.54 -33.06
C LEU A 14 51.71 -33.98 -32.73
N VAL A 15 52.45 -34.72 -31.89
CA VAL A 15 53.90 -34.98 -32.09
C VAL A 15 54.24 -36.41 -31.69
N LEU A 16 54.80 -37.15 -32.65
CA LEU A 16 55.43 -38.46 -32.57
C LEU A 16 56.93 -38.23 -32.85
N VAL A 17 57.84 -38.75 -32.04
CA VAL A 17 59.25 -38.92 -32.41
C VAL A 17 59.73 -40.29 -31.94
N ALA A 18 60.10 -41.11 -32.92
CA ALA A 18 60.83 -42.35 -32.77
C ALA A 18 62.34 -42.10 -32.91
N ALA A 19 63.16 -42.84 -32.18
CA ALA A 19 64.57 -43.07 -32.49
C ALA A 19 64.96 -44.51 -32.17
N THR A 20 65.73 -45.10 -33.08
CA THR A 20 65.97 -46.52 -33.38
C THR A 20 67.30 -47.08 -32.84
N GLY A 21 67.31 -48.38 -32.46
CA GLY A 21 68.40 -49.38 -32.61
C GLY A 21 69.57 -49.36 -31.60
N CYS A 22 70.26 -50.44 -31.21
CA CYS A 22 70.26 -51.90 -31.52
C CYS A 22 71.05 -52.69 -30.42
N PHE A 23 70.94 -54.02 -30.45
CA PHE A 23 71.90 -55.07 -30.01
C PHE A 23 71.80 -55.76 -28.62
N ASN A 24 71.18 -56.95 -28.65
CA ASN A 24 71.48 -58.23 -27.99
C ASN A 24 72.16 -58.28 -26.60
N LYS A 25 71.40 -58.74 -25.60
CA LYS A 25 71.76 -59.95 -24.83
C LYS A 25 70.51 -60.54 -24.14
N THR A 26 70.07 -61.68 -24.62
CA THR A 26 69.11 -62.54 -23.92
C THR A 26 69.81 -63.12 -22.70
N ALA A 27 69.36 -62.78 -21.50
CA ALA A 27 69.53 -63.60 -20.31
C ALA A 27 68.50 -63.20 -19.25
N GLN A 28 67.72 -64.21 -18.86
CA GLN A 28 66.89 -64.30 -17.66
C GLN A 28 65.56 -63.55 -17.62
N GLN A 29 64.52 -64.32 -17.96
CA GLN A 29 63.23 -64.27 -17.29
C GLN A 29 63.45 -64.36 -15.77
N ASP A 30 63.26 -63.27 -15.05
CA ASP A 30 62.58 -63.37 -13.76
C ASP A 30 61.09 -63.39 -14.07
N THR A 31 60.50 -64.58 -13.95
CA THR A 31 59.06 -64.74 -13.87
C THR A 31 58.62 -64.06 -12.57
N ALA A 32 58.26 -62.78 -12.66
CA ALA A 32 57.44 -62.15 -11.64
C ALA A 32 56.21 -63.04 -11.46
N ALA A 33 56.01 -63.54 -10.23
CA ALA A 33 54.77 -64.22 -9.84
C ALA A 33 53.58 -63.37 -10.31
N PRO A 34 52.47 -63.98 -10.77
CA PRO A 34 51.31 -63.22 -11.19
C PRO A 34 50.91 -62.26 -10.08
N ALA A 35 50.96 -60.95 -10.37
CA ALA A 35 50.64 -59.91 -9.44
C ALA A 35 49.26 -60.17 -8.82
N GLY A 36 49.23 -60.39 -7.50
CA GLY A 36 48.00 -60.72 -6.80
C GLY A 36 47.13 -59.48 -6.70
N ILE A 37 46.02 -59.42 -7.44
CA ILE A 37 45.05 -58.33 -7.30
C ILE A 37 44.03 -58.72 -6.23
N GLY A 38 43.88 -57.85 -5.23
CA GLY A 38 42.86 -57.95 -4.19
C GLY A 38 41.59 -57.13 -4.53
N VAL A 39 40.44 -57.57 -4.03
CA VAL A 39 39.17 -56.86 -4.18
C VAL A 39 38.54 -56.64 -2.81
N ILE A 40 37.98 -55.45 -2.60
CA ILE A 40 37.21 -55.13 -1.40
C ILE A 40 35.86 -54.53 -1.77
N ASP A 41 34.79 -55.03 -1.16
CA ASP A 41 33.51 -54.32 -1.10
C ASP A 41 33.63 -53.20 -0.05
N LEU A 42 33.90 -52.00 -0.54
CA LEU A 42 34.12 -50.82 0.28
C LEU A 42 32.83 -50.42 1.01
N ASN A 43 31.66 -50.64 0.41
CA ASN A 43 30.38 -50.30 1.03
C ASN A 43 30.12 -51.22 2.21
N LYS A 44 30.29 -52.54 2.02
CA LYS A 44 30.14 -53.53 3.09
C LYS A 44 31.15 -53.31 4.21
N ALA A 45 32.39 -52.95 3.90
CA ALA A 45 33.41 -52.64 4.90
C ALA A 45 33.08 -51.37 5.71
N VAL A 46 32.58 -50.31 5.06
CA VAL A 46 32.16 -49.06 5.71
C VAL A 46 30.91 -49.28 6.58
N GLU A 47 29.95 -50.08 6.12
CA GLU A 47 28.70 -50.38 6.87
C GLU A 47 28.94 -51.14 8.17
N VAL A 48 29.95 -52.02 8.19
CA VAL A 48 30.32 -52.83 9.37
C VAL A 48 31.33 -52.10 10.27
N HIS A 49 31.82 -50.92 9.87
CA HIS A 49 32.81 -50.16 10.64
C HIS A 49 32.23 -49.67 11.99
N PRO A 50 33.00 -49.71 13.11
CA PRO A 50 32.50 -49.38 14.45
C PRO A 50 31.88 -47.97 14.58
N LYS A 51 32.38 -47.00 13.81
CA LYS A 51 31.87 -45.61 13.79
C LYS A 51 30.72 -45.35 12.79
N TYR A 52 30.28 -46.36 12.04
CA TYR A 52 29.20 -46.18 11.05
C TYR A 52 27.87 -45.74 11.69
N GLN A 53 27.55 -46.22 12.89
CA GLN A 53 26.35 -45.79 13.63
C GLN A 53 26.38 -44.30 14.01
N GLN A 54 27.56 -43.76 14.31
CA GLN A 54 27.74 -42.33 14.59
C GLN A 54 27.51 -41.50 13.33
N LEU A 55 28.00 -41.98 12.18
CA LEU A 55 27.74 -41.35 10.88
C LEU A 55 26.23 -41.28 10.56
N LEU A 56 25.49 -42.37 10.77
CA LEU A 56 24.05 -42.40 10.56
C LEU A 56 23.31 -41.42 11.47
N THR A 57 23.74 -41.32 12.73
CA THR A 57 23.17 -40.39 13.70
C THR A 57 23.38 -38.95 13.27
N LEU A 58 24.61 -38.57 12.89
CA LEU A 58 24.91 -37.22 12.41
C LEU A 58 24.14 -36.86 11.13
N LYS A 59 24.00 -37.81 10.18
CA LYS A 59 23.19 -37.62 8.97
C LYS A 59 21.72 -37.38 9.28
N LYS A 60 21.16 -38.11 10.25
CA LYS A 60 19.77 -37.93 10.70
C LYS A 60 19.57 -36.57 11.37
N GLU A 61 20.52 -36.14 12.19
CA GLU A 61 20.49 -34.83 12.83
C GLU A 61 20.59 -33.69 11.81
N LEU A 62 21.48 -33.80 10.82
CA LEU A 62 21.57 -32.84 9.73
C LEU A 62 20.25 -32.73 8.95
N ASN A 63 19.63 -33.85 8.59
CA ASN A 63 18.34 -33.86 7.89
C ASN A 63 17.24 -33.20 8.73
N THR A 64 17.27 -33.40 10.05
CA THR A 64 16.33 -32.77 10.97
C THR A 64 16.49 -31.25 10.98
N ILE A 65 17.74 -30.75 11.05
CA ILE A 65 18.04 -29.31 11.02
C ILE A 65 17.65 -28.68 9.68
N VAL A 66 17.93 -29.37 8.56
CA VAL A 66 17.55 -28.89 7.22
C VAL A 66 16.03 -28.82 7.08
N ALA A 67 15.30 -29.85 7.52
CA ALA A 67 13.85 -29.84 7.50
C ALA A 67 13.25 -28.73 8.39
N GLN A 68 13.85 -28.48 9.56
CA GLN A 68 13.44 -27.38 10.44
C GLN A 68 13.65 -26.02 9.77
N ALA A 69 14.80 -25.81 9.10
CA ALA A 69 15.08 -24.58 8.38
C ALA A 69 14.11 -24.35 7.21
N GLU A 70 13.74 -25.39 6.45
CA GLU A 70 12.75 -25.28 5.37
C GLU A 70 11.36 -24.93 5.90
N VAL A 71 10.92 -25.55 7.00
CA VAL A 71 9.65 -25.25 7.65
C VAL A 71 9.62 -23.81 8.12
N GLU A 72 10.70 -23.32 8.73
CA GLU A 72 10.77 -21.95 9.23
C GLU A 72 10.78 -20.91 8.10
N GLN A 73 11.49 -21.21 7.00
CA GLN A 73 11.48 -20.38 5.80
C GLN A 73 10.09 -20.29 5.16
N GLN A 74 9.36 -21.41 5.11
CA GLN A 74 7.97 -21.45 4.63
C GLN A 74 7.03 -20.68 5.55
N GLN A 75 7.20 -20.77 6.87
CA GLN A 75 6.41 -20.02 7.85
C GLN A 75 6.70 -18.51 7.79
N ALA A 76 7.96 -18.10 7.60
CA ALA A 76 8.32 -16.70 7.39
C ALA A 76 7.69 -16.14 6.10
N ALA A 77 7.75 -16.90 4.99
CA ALA A 77 7.09 -16.54 3.74
C ALA A 77 5.56 -16.46 3.86
N ALA A 78 4.95 -17.29 4.70
CA ALA A 78 3.52 -17.23 4.98
C ALA A 78 3.11 -16.04 5.87
N LYS A 79 3.97 -15.63 6.83
CA LYS A 79 3.74 -14.45 7.69
C LYS A 79 3.99 -13.12 6.98
N ALA A 80 4.88 -13.09 5.97
CA ALA A 80 5.12 -11.92 5.13
C ALA A 80 3.99 -11.65 4.12
N LYS A 81 3.04 -12.57 3.95
CA LYS A 81 1.80 -12.31 3.22
C LYS A 81 0.90 -11.48 4.14
N PRO A 82 0.51 -10.26 3.77
CA PRO A 82 -0.31 -9.43 4.64
C PRO A 82 -1.63 -10.16 4.90
N GLN A 83 -1.81 -10.63 6.14
CA GLN A 83 -3.12 -11.06 6.59
C GLN A 83 -3.98 -9.81 6.66
N ALA A 84 -4.76 -9.57 5.61
CA ALA A 84 -5.71 -8.48 5.48
C ALA A 84 -6.87 -8.52 6.52
N GLY A 85 -6.71 -9.24 7.63
CA GLY A 85 -7.73 -9.45 8.67
C GLY A 85 -7.37 -8.89 10.05
N GLY A 86 -6.22 -8.21 10.21
CA GLY A 86 -5.75 -7.69 11.50
C GLY A 86 -5.84 -6.17 11.68
N LEU A 87 -6.47 -5.45 10.75
CA LEU A 87 -6.66 -4.00 10.86
C LEU A 87 -7.93 -3.75 11.69
N LEU A 88 -7.83 -2.93 12.74
CA LEU A 88 -8.95 -2.45 13.53
C LEU A 88 -10.16 -2.04 12.64
N PRO A 89 -11.41 -2.35 13.00
CA PRO A 89 -12.60 -1.74 12.37
C PRO A 89 -12.92 -0.38 13.03
N PRO A 90 -13.79 0.47 12.44
CA PRO A 90 -13.70 1.18 11.18
C PRO A 90 -13.48 2.68 11.45
N ASP A 91 -12.23 3.15 11.55
CA ASP A 91 -11.95 4.59 11.71
C ASP A 91 -12.55 5.43 10.56
N GLY A 92 -12.72 4.84 9.38
CA GLY A 92 -13.32 5.50 8.22
C GLY A 92 -14.80 5.86 8.38
N ALA A 93 -15.59 5.08 9.14
CA ALA A 93 -17.02 5.37 9.33
C ALA A 93 -17.23 6.56 10.29
N ALA A 94 -16.50 6.57 11.41
CA ALA A 94 -16.50 7.69 12.35
C ALA A 94 -15.93 8.97 11.72
N LEU A 95 -14.87 8.84 10.91
CA LEU A 95 -14.30 9.94 10.14
C LEU A 95 -15.31 10.54 9.15
N ASN A 96 -16.02 9.70 8.39
CA ASN A 96 -17.04 10.19 7.45
C ASN A 96 -18.19 10.89 8.18
N THR A 97 -18.67 10.36 9.31
CA THR A 97 -19.72 11.03 10.10
C THR A 97 -19.25 12.38 10.64
N ALA A 98 -18.01 12.47 11.13
CA ALA A 98 -17.45 13.73 11.62
C ALA A 98 -17.29 14.77 10.50
N LEU A 99 -16.83 14.36 9.32
CA LEU A 99 -16.70 15.26 8.16
C LEU A 99 -18.07 15.73 7.65
N GLU A 100 -19.09 14.86 7.67
CA GLU A 100 -20.45 15.24 7.29
C GLU A 100 -21.08 16.22 8.29
N GLN A 101 -20.83 16.03 9.59
CA GLN A 101 -21.24 16.98 10.62
C GLN A 101 -20.54 18.33 10.44
N GLU A 102 -19.21 18.33 10.24
CA GLU A 102 -18.43 19.54 9.99
C GLU A 102 -18.94 20.30 8.75
N PHE A 103 -19.28 19.57 7.68
CA PHE A 103 -19.89 20.16 6.47
C PHE A 103 -21.21 20.86 6.80
N LYS A 104 -22.13 20.16 7.48
CA LYS A 104 -23.45 20.70 7.83
C LYS A 104 -23.35 21.92 8.73
N GLU A 105 -22.49 21.88 9.75
CA GLU A 105 -22.31 22.98 10.69
C GLU A 105 -21.73 24.23 10.00
N LYS A 106 -20.66 24.06 9.20
CA LYS A 106 -20.05 25.17 8.47
C LYS A 106 -21.00 25.76 7.41
N MET A 107 -21.75 24.92 6.70
CA MET A 107 -22.77 25.38 5.75
C MET A 107 -23.90 26.14 6.44
N ALA A 108 -24.41 25.62 7.56
CA ALA A 108 -25.46 26.29 8.34
C ALA A 108 -24.98 27.63 8.90
N ALA A 109 -23.75 27.69 9.43
CA ALA A 109 -23.14 28.92 9.91
C ALA A 109 -23.00 29.95 8.78
N LYS A 110 -22.51 29.54 7.61
CA LYS A 110 -22.38 30.45 6.46
C LYS A 110 -23.73 30.93 5.94
N GLN A 111 -24.73 30.06 5.88
CA GLN A 111 -26.08 30.42 5.49
C GLN A 111 -26.69 31.44 6.46
N ALA A 112 -26.54 31.22 7.77
CA ALA A 112 -27.03 32.13 8.79
C ALA A 112 -26.35 33.51 8.71
N GLU A 113 -25.03 33.55 8.51
CA GLU A 113 -24.26 34.79 8.31
C GLU A 113 -24.76 35.59 7.10
N LEU A 114 -24.94 34.92 5.95
CA LEU A 114 -25.42 35.55 4.72
C LEU A 114 -26.86 36.04 4.89
N GLN A 115 -27.73 35.24 5.52
CA GLN A 115 -29.11 35.60 5.74
C GLN A 115 -29.25 36.78 6.72
N GLN A 116 -28.44 36.82 7.77
CA GLN A 116 -28.38 37.96 8.69
C GLN A 116 -27.92 39.23 7.97
N THR A 117 -26.91 39.12 7.12
CA THR A 117 -26.39 40.24 6.33
C THR A 117 -27.44 40.77 5.35
N LEU A 118 -28.14 39.88 4.65
CA LEU A 118 -29.24 40.26 3.75
C LEU A 118 -30.40 40.89 4.51
N ALA A 119 -30.78 40.34 5.67
CA ALA A 119 -31.85 40.88 6.49
C ALA A 119 -31.51 42.28 7.02
N ALA A 120 -30.25 42.51 7.43
CA ALA A 120 -29.78 43.83 7.85
C ALA A 120 -29.85 44.84 6.69
N LYS A 121 -29.34 44.49 5.50
CA LYS A 121 -29.42 45.35 4.32
C LYS A 121 -30.87 45.63 3.90
N ALA A 122 -31.74 44.63 3.95
CA ALA A 122 -33.16 44.79 3.66
C ALA A 122 -33.85 45.70 4.68
N GLY A 123 -33.55 45.55 5.97
CA GLY A 123 -34.05 46.43 7.03
C GLY A 123 -33.61 47.89 6.83
N ASP A 124 -32.33 48.11 6.57
CA ASP A 124 -31.78 49.45 6.31
C ASP A 124 -32.41 50.10 5.08
N LEU A 125 -32.57 49.34 4.00
CA LEU A 125 -33.20 49.84 2.79
C LEU A 125 -34.68 50.13 3.01
N HIS A 126 -35.40 49.26 3.71
CA HIS A 126 -36.80 49.46 4.05
C HIS A 126 -37.00 50.74 4.86
N SER A 127 -36.19 50.96 5.89
CA SER A 127 -36.26 52.16 6.73
C SER A 127 -35.99 53.45 5.94
N LYS A 128 -35.04 53.42 4.99
CA LYS A 128 -34.78 54.55 4.08
C LYS A 128 -35.97 54.85 3.17
N LEU A 129 -36.55 53.81 2.56
CA LEU A 129 -37.69 53.96 1.65
C LEU A 129 -38.96 54.39 2.40
N GLU A 130 -39.17 53.90 3.63
CA GLU A 130 -40.28 54.34 4.49
C GLU A 130 -40.14 55.83 4.85
N THR A 131 -38.91 56.29 5.13
CA THR A 131 -38.64 57.71 5.37
C THR A 131 -38.94 58.54 4.12
N GLU A 132 -38.49 58.10 2.93
CA GLU A 132 -38.78 58.76 1.65
C GLU A 132 -40.30 58.82 1.36
N LEU A 133 -41.04 57.75 1.65
CA LEU A 133 -42.50 57.71 1.49
C LEU A 133 -43.18 58.69 2.45
N LYS A 134 -42.74 58.74 3.71
CA LYS A 134 -43.31 59.63 4.73
C LYS A 134 -43.08 61.10 4.39
N GLU A 135 -41.88 61.45 3.93
CA GLU A 135 -41.55 62.80 3.46
C GLU A 135 -42.42 63.18 2.27
N TYR A 136 -42.50 62.33 1.25
CA TYR A 136 -43.36 62.56 0.08
C TYR A 136 -44.84 62.68 0.47
N SER A 137 -45.32 61.83 1.37
CA SER A 137 -46.71 61.89 1.86
C SER A 137 -47.01 63.20 2.57
N SER A 138 -46.06 63.71 3.37
CA SER A 138 -46.18 65.02 4.01
C SER A 138 -46.22 66.16 2.98
N GLU A 139 -45.42 66.09 1.91
CA GLU A 139 -45.44 67.10 0.83
C GLU A 139 -46.79 67.10 0.09
N VAL A 140 -47.29 65.91 -0.27
CA VAL A 140 -48.61 65.75 -0.89
C VAL A 140 -49.72 66.26 0.04
N ASP A 141 -49.65 65.98 1.33
CA ASP A 141 -50.62 66.47 2.30
C ASP A 141 -50.60 67.98 2.45
N GLN A 142 -49.41 68.59 2.48
CA GLN A 142 -49.28 70.05 2.48
C GLN A 142 -49.87 70.70 1.23
N GLU A 143 -49.78 70.03 0.07
CA GLU A 143 -50.33 70.53 -1.19
C GLU A 143 -51.87 70.43 -1.24
N TYR A 144 -52.45 69.27 -0.92
CA TYR A 144 -53.87 68.98 -1.19
C TYR A 144 -54.79 69.11 0.02
N GLN A 145 -54.32 68.81 1.24
CA GLN A 145 -55.17 68.80 2.45
C GLN A 145 -55.84 70.16 2.72
N PRO A 146 -55.14 71.31 2.62
CA PRO A 146 -55.76 72.61 2.86
C PRO A 146 -56.83 72.95 1.81
N GLN A 147 -56.61 72.57 0.55
CA GLN A 147 -57.55 72.82 -0.56
C GLN A 147 -58.83 72.00 -0.38
N ILE A 148 -58.68 70.70 -0.08
CA ILE A 148 -59.79 69.80 0.21
C ILE A 148 -60.58 70.30 1.42
N PHE A 149 -59.89 70.67 2.51
CA PHE A 149 -60.54 71.20 3.71
C PHE A 149 -61.32 72.49 3.44
N ASN A 150 -60.75 73.43 2.67
CA ASN A 150 -61.42 74.68 2.30
C ASN A 150 -62.71 74.42 1.50
N LEU A 151 -62.66 73.54 0.51
CA LEU A 151 -63.83 73.16 -0.29
C LEU A 151 -64.89 72.45 0.55
N GLN A 152 -64.49 71.55 1.45
CA GLN A 152 -65.40 70.87 2.38
C GLN A 152 -66.04 71.86 3.38
N LEU A 153 -65.31 72.87 3.82
CA LEU A 153 -65.86 73.92 4.67
C LEU A 153 -66.90 74.74 3.92
N LYS A 154 -66.60 75.18 2.68
CA LYS A 154 -67.55 75.90 1.82
C LYS A 154 -68.84 75.13 1.61
N LEU A 155 -68.75 73.82 1.34
CA LEU A 155 -69.90 72.92 1.20
C LEU A 155 -70.80 72.87 2.45
N LYS A 156 -70.25 73.12 3.65
CA LYS A 156 -70.98 73.06 4.92
C LYS A 156 -71.52 74.41 5.39
N THR A 157 -70.88 75.52 5.01
CA THR A 157 -71.15 76.83 5.62
C THR A 157 -71.85 77.83 4.70
N VAL A 158 -71.85 77.61 3.38
CA VAL A 158 -72.40 78.55 2.40
C VAL A 158 -73.70 78.01 1.81
N GLN A 159 -74.71 78.88 1.63
CA GLN A 159 -75.89 78.54 0.83
C GLN A 159 -75.50 78.55 -0.64
N LEU A 160 -75.43 77.36 -1.24
CA LEU A 160 -75.01 77.13 -2.62
C LEU A 160 -76.21 76.66 -3.45
N SER A 161 -76.21 76.96 -4.74
CA SER A 161 -77.17 76.37 -5.68
C SER A 161 -76.93 74.86 -5.83
N GLN A 162 -77.92 74.12 -6.36
CA GLN A 162 -77.76 72.69 -6.60
C GLN A 162 -76.63 72.37 -7.59
N GLU A 163 -76.43 73.24 -8.58
CA GLU A 163 -75.35 73.12 -9.57
C GLU A 163 -73.98 73.35 -8.91
N GLU A 164 -73.86 74.37 -8.06
CA GLU A 164 -72.63 74.68 -7.32
C GLU A 164 -72.26 73.57 -6.32
N LEU A 165 -73.24 73.02 -5.60
CA LEU A 165 -73.01 71.87 -4.70
C LEU A 165 -72.42 70.69 -5.44
N THR A 166 -72.99 70.37 -6.60
CA THR A 166 -72.56 69.23 -7.42
C THR A 166 -71.14 69.46 -7.97
N ALA A 167 -70.85 70.68 -8.43
CA ALA A 167 -69.53 71.06 -8.91
C ALA A 167 -68.45 71.01 -7.81
N LEU A 168 -68.75 71.54 -6.61
CA LEU A 168 -67.79 71.51 -5.49
C LEU A 168 -67.55 70.08 -4.97
N GLN A 169 -68.59 69.23 -4.93
CA GLN A 169 -68.41 67.81 -4.58
C GLN A 169 -67.52 67.08 -5.58
N ALA A 170 -67.71 67.31 -6.88
CA ALA A 170 -66.87 66.72 -7.92
C ALA A 170 -65.40 67.17 -7.77
N GLU A 171 -65.15 68.44 -7.46
CA GLU A 171 -63.79 68.94 -7.26
C GLU A 171 -63.12 68.34 -6.01
N VAL A 172 -63.86 68.18 -4.91
CA VAL A 172 -63.35 67.48 -3.71
C VAL A 172 -62.95 66.04 -4.03
N GLN A 173 -63.82 65.30 -4.75
CA GLN A 173 -63.53 63.92 -5.15
C GLN A 173 -62.31 63.85 -6.06
N LYS A 174 -62.20 64.77 -7.02
CA LYS A 174 -61.05 64.86 -7.94
C LYS A 174 -59.75 65.11 -7.20
N LEU A 175 -59.71 66.07 -6.26
CA LEU A 175 -58.51 66.34 -5.47
C LEU A 175 -58.14 65.16 -4.57
N GLN A 176 -59.12 64.48 -3.98
CA GLN A 176 -58.89 63.25 -3.21
C GLN A 176 -58.31 62.13 -4.09
N GLN A 177 -58.84 61.94 -5.30
CA GLN A 177 -58.33 60.97 -6.27
C GLN A 177 -56.88 61.29 -6.65
N ILE A 178 -56.58 62.53 -7.05
CA ILE A 178 -55.21 62.96 -7.40
C ILE A 178 -54.24 62.70 -6.25
N ARG A 179 -54.61 63.07 -5.01
CA ARG A 179 -53.81 62.79 -3.82
C ARG A 179 -53.54 61.28 -3.67
N SER A 180 -54.59 60.46 -3.75
CA SER A 180 -54.46 59.01 -3.60
C SER A 180 -53.61 58.37 -4.70
N GLU A 181 -53.76 58.83 -5.95
CA GLU A 181 -52.99 58.34 -7.10
C GLU A 181 -51.52 58.69 -6.96
N LYS A 182 -51.18 59.92 -6.55
CA LYS A 182 -49.80 60.33 -6.29
C LYS A 182 -49.12 59.44 -5.25
N LEU A 183 -49.79 59.18 -4.13
CA LEU A 183 -49.26 58.31 -3.07
C LEU A 183 -49.10 56.87 -3.58
N ALA A 184 -50.10 56.32 -4.27
CA ALA A 184 -50.04 54.97 -4.80
C ALA A 184 -48.92 54.78 -5.84
N ILE A 185 -48.69 55.78 -6.70
CA ILE A 185 -47.59 55.78 -7.68
C ILE A 185 -46.25 55.75 -6.94
N LYS A 186 -46.08 56.58 -5.89
CA LYS A 186 -44.83 56.63 -5.12
C LYS A 186 -44.58 55.33 -4.36
N GLU A 187 -45.60 54.78 -3.69
CA GLU A 187 -45.49 53.48 -3.01
C GLU A 187 -45.05 52.37 -3.97
N LYS A 188 -45.64 52.34 -5.18
CA LYS A 188 -45.26 51.39 -6.23
C LYS A 188 -43.81 51.59 -6.68
N GLU A 189 -43.39 52.83 -6.94
CA GLU A 189 -42.00 53.15 -7.33
C GLU A 189 -41.00 52.67 -6.26
N LEU A 190 -41.29 52.94 -4.99
CA LEU A 190 -40.41 52.56 -3.87
C LEU A 190 -40.37 51.04 -3.68
N SER A 191 -41.50 50.34 -3.85
CA SER A 191 -41.52 48.87 -3.82
C SER A 191 -40.73 48.26 -4.97
N GLU A 192 -40.80 48.83 -6.18
CA GLU A 192 -40.00 48.38 -7.32
C GLU A 192 -38.51 48.64 -7.09
N ARG A 193 -38.15 49.81 -6.53
CA ARG A 193 -36.77 50.14 -6.15
C ARG A 193 -36.23 49.19 -5.06
N MET A 194 -37.05 48.82 -4.09
CA MET A 194 -36.71 47.84 -3.05
C MET A 194 -36.33 46.49 -3.69
N ASN A 195 -37.20 45.95 -4.54
CA ASN A 195 -36.97 44.68 -5.21
C ASN A 195 -35.74 44.73 -6.13
N ALA A 196 -35.60 45.81 -6.92
CA ALA A 196 -34.47 45.98 -7.82
C ALA A 196 -33.12 46.06 -7.07
N SER A 197 -33.10 46.64 -5.87
CA SER A 197 -31.89 46.74 -5.06
C SER A 197 -31.57 45.45 -4.30
N LEU A 198 -32.57 44.67 -3.89
CA LEU A 198 -32.35 43.42 -3.15
C LEU A 198 -32.08 42.21 -4.05
N ALA A 199 -32.62 42.18 -5.26
CA ALA A 199 -32.39 41.08 -6.20
C ALA A 199 -30.91 40.77 -6.46
N PRO A 200 -30.01 41.75 -6.76
CA PRO A 200 -28.60 41.45 -6.97
C PRO A 200 -27.89 40.97 -5.70
N GLU A 201 -28.30 41.47 -4.53
CA GLU A 201 -27.75 41.05 -3.23
C GLU A 201 -28.13 39.60 -2.90
N GLN A 202 -29.38 39.20 -3.17
CA GLN A 202 -29.83 37.82 -3.04
C GLN A 202 -29.06 36.89 -3.97
N ALA A 203 -28.93 37.26 -5.24
CA ALA A 203 -28.16 36.49 -6.21
C ALA A 203 -26.68 36.38 -5.82
N ALA A 204 -26.09 37.45 -5.30
CA ALA A 204 -24.71 37.44 -4.81
C ALA A 204 -24.54 36.52 -3.60
N ALA A 205 -25.48 36.53 -2.65
CA ALA A 205 -25.46 35.64 -1.48
C ALA A 205 -25.58 34.16 -1.89
N GLU A 206 -26.46 33.84 -2.85
CA GLU A 206 -26.57 32.48 -3.40
C GLU A 206 -25.28 32.02 -4.08
N GLN A 207 -24.66 32.89 -4.89
CA GLN A 207 -23.37 32.60 -5.51
C GLN A 207 -22.25 32.40 -4.48
N GLN A 208 -22.21 33.23 -3.44
CA GLN A 208 -21.24 33.09 -2.34
C GLN A 208 -21.43 31.78 -1.58
N LEU A 209 -22.67 31.40 -1.30
CA LEU A 209 -22.97 30.13 -0.63
C LEU A 209 -22.58 28.92 -1.49
N ALA A 210 -22.83 28.97 -2.80
CA ALA A 210 -22.44 27.92 -3.73
C ALA A 210 -20.90 27.81 -3.87
N ALA A 211 -20.20 28.95 -3.96
CA ALA A 211 -18.74 28.99 -3.99
C ALA A 211 -18.14 28.40 -2.69
N TYR A 212 -18.66 28.83 -1.54
CA TYR A 212 -18.25 28.34 -0.24
C TYR A 212 -18.48 26.83 -0.08
N ALA A 213 -19.64 26.31 -0.53
CA ALA A 213 -19.93 24.88 -0.51
C ALA A 213 -18.88 24.07 -1.30
N LYS A 214 -18.46 24.57 -2.47
CA LYS A 214 -17.46 23.92 -3.31
C LYS A 214 -16.07 23.95 -2.67
N GLU A 215 -15.67 25.08 -2.11
CA GLU A 215 -14.40 25.23 -1.39
C GLU A 215 -14.35 24.31 -0.17
N LEU A 216 -15.41 24.31 0.63
CA LEU A 216 -15.54 23.47 1.81
C LEU A 216 -15.51 21.98 1.45
N GLN A 217 -16.19 21.58 0.38
CA GLN A 217 -16.14 20.19 -0.08
C GLN A 217 -14.73 19.77 -0.50
N ALA A 218 -13.97 20.66 -1.16
CA ALA A 218 -12.58 20.41 -1.51
C ALA A 218 -11.68 20.32 -0.27
N GLU A 219 -11.85 21.21 0.72
CA GLU A 219 -11.13 21.19 1.99
C GLU A 219 -11.38 19.87 2.75
N LEU A 220 -12.64 19.47 2.90
CA LEU A 220 -13.01 18.23 3.59
C LEU A 220 -12.52 16.99 2.84
N ALA A 221 -12.52 16.99 1.50
CA ALA A 221 -11.96 15.91 0.71
C ALA A 221 -10.44 15.78 0.90
N GLN A 222 -9.71 16.90 0.97
CA GLN A 222 -8.29 16.89 1.29
C GLN A 222 -8.03 16.39 2.71
N LYS A 223 -8.84 16.82 3.69
CA LYS A 223 -8.78 16.37 5.08
C LYS A 223 -9.04 14.85 5.20
N ALA A 224 -10.02 14.34 4.46
CA ALA A 224 -10.31 12.90 4.38
C ALA A 224 -9.13 12.11 3.78
N ALA A 225 -8.55 12.62 2.69
CA ALA A 225 -7.39 12.00 2.04
C ALA A 225 -6.17 11.99 2.97
N ALA A 226 -5.90 13.09 3.68
CA ALA A 226 -4.80 13.17 4.64
C ALA A 226 -5.01 12.22 5.82
N ALA A 227 -6.20 12.20 6.40
CA ALA A 227 -6.53 11.32 7.53
C ALA A 227 -6.46 9.84 7.14
N SER A 228 -6.96 9.46 5.96
CA SER A 228 -6.86 8.09 5.46
C SER A 228 -5.41 7.67 5.18
N ALA A 229 -4.58 8.57 4.63
CA ALA A 229 -3.16 8.32 4.46
C ALA A 229 -2.41 8.15 5.79
N GLU A 230 -2.75 8.95 6.81
CA GLU A 230 -2.16 8.82 8.15
C GLU A 230 -2.55 7.49 8.80
N ILE A 231 -3.83 7.09 8.71
CA ILE A 231 -4.30 5.79 9.22
C ILE A 231 -3.56 4.65 8.50
N ALA A 232 -3.42 4.72 7.18
CA ALA A 232 -2.68 3.73 6.41
C ALA A 232 -1.20 3.65 6.84
N ALA A 233 -0.55 4.78 7.04
CA ALA A 233 0.84 4.85 7.49
C ALA A 233 1.02 4.27 8.92
N ARG A 234 0.12 4.59 9.85
CA ARG A 234 0.14 4.02 11.22
C ARG A 234 -0.06 2.51 11.21
N ASN A 235 -0.98 2.03 10.38
CA ASN A 235 -1.23 0.60 10.23
C ASN A 235 -0.01 -0.13 9.64
N GLN A 236 0.67 0.49 8.68
CA GLN A 236 1.89 -0.07 8.08
C GLN A 236 3.05 -0.11 9.09
N ALA A 237 3.26 0.96 9.86
CA ALA A 237 4.28 1.00 10.92
C ALA A 237 4.00 -0.02 12.04
N SER A 238 2.72 -0.28 12.35
CA SER A 238 2.32 -1.32 13.31
C SER A 238 2.60 -2.73 12.77
N LEU A 239 2.48 -2.96 11.47
CA LEU A 239 2.85 -4.22 10.83
C LEU A 239 4.37 -4.44 10.84
N ASP A 240 5.15 -3.41 10.55
CA ASP A 240 6.63 -3.48 10.53
C ASP A 240 7.22 -3.75 11.92
N SER A 241 6.58 -3.24 12.99
CA SER A 241 7.03 -3.46 14.38
C SER A 241 6.64 -4.83 14.96
N LEU A 242 5.73 -5.56 14.31
CA LEU A 242 5.30 -6.91 14.72
C LEU A 242 6.03 -8.04 13.94
N ALA A 243 6.88 -7.72 12.98
CA ALA A 243 7.66 -8.70 12.25
C ALA A 243 8.81 -9.24 13.12
N PRO A 244 8.80 -10.52 13.57
CA PRO A 244 9.99 -11.11 14.17
C PRO A 244 11.09 -11.17 13.10
N ASP A 245 12.34 -10.86 13.47
CA ASP A 245 13.50 -10.91 12.58
C ASP A 245 13.73 -12.36 12.09
N PRO A 246 13.36 -12.68 10.83
CA PRO A 246 13.50 -14.04 10.30
C PRO A 246 14.98 -14.38 10.04
N GLY A 247 15.86 -13.38 10.01
CA GLY A 247 17.27 -13.54 9.67
C GLY A 247 18.08 -14.14 10.82
N ALA A 248 17.73 -13.84 12.07
CA ALA A 248 18.52 -14.25 13.24
C ALA A 248 18.44 -15.77 13.50
N VAL A 249 17.24 -16.37 13.45
CA VAL A 249 17.04 -17.80 13.71
C VAL A 249 17.45 -18.66 12.51
N THR A 250 17.16 -18.21 11.29
CA THR A 250 17.62 -18.87 10.05
C THR A 250 19.15 -18.90 9.95
N GLY A 251 19.83 -17.82 10.37
CA GLY A 251 21.29 -17.77 10.41
C GLY A 251 21.91 -18.80 11.37
N GLN A 252 21.29 -19.03 12.53
CA GLN A 252 21.76 -20.01 13.52
C GLN A 252 21.59 -21.45 13.03
N LEU A 253 20.44 -21.80 12.45
CA LEU A 253 20.21 -23.13 11.87
C LEU A 253 21.16 -23.43 10.69
N ALA A 254 21.42 -22.44 9.84
CA ALA A 254 22.37 -22.56 8.73
C ALA A 254 23.81 -22.82 9.22
N GLN A 255 24.25 -22.11 10.26
CA GLN A 255 25.55 -22.36 10.90
C GLN A 255 25.63 -23.76 11.51
N GLN A 256 24.59 -24.21 12.21
CA GLN A 256 24.54 -25.54 12.82
C GLN A 256 24.58 -26.66 11.78
N ALA A 257 23.86 -26.51 10.66
CA ALA A 257 23.91 -27.43 9.53
C ALA A 257 25.31 -27.47 8.89
N GLY A 258 25.97 -26.32 8.76
CA GLY A 258 27.35 -26.24 8.26
C GLY A 258 28.35 -27.02 9.13
N MET A 259 28.27 -26.83 10.46
CA MET A 259 29.11 -27.57 11.41
C MET A 259 28.87 -29.08 11.32
N LYS A 260 27.60 -29.54 11.27
CA LYS A 260 27.29 -30.96 11.15
C LYS A 260 27.74 -31.58 9.82
N ARG A 261 27.65 -30.84 8.71
CA ARG A 261 28.18 -31.31 7.42
C ARG A 261 29.68 -31.54 7.48
N GLN A 262 30.41 -30.62 8.12
CA GLN A 262 31.85 -30.75 8.30
C GLN A 262 32.20 -31.95 9.19
N GLU A 263 31.46 -32.16 10.28
CA GLU A 263 31.63 -33.31 11.18
C GLU A 263 31.39 -34.65 10.46
N ILE A 264 30.31 -34.73 9.64
CA ILE A 264 30.02 -35.89 8.79
C ILE A 264 31.19 -36.13 7.83
N GLN A 265 31.67 -35.10 7.13
CA GLN A 265 32.74 -35.25 6.15
C GLN A 265 34.04 -35.74 6.79
N VAL A 266 34.42 -35.20 7.95
CA VAL A 266 35.59 -35.65 8.70
C VAL A 266 35.44 -37.10 9.14
N LEU A 267 34.24 -37.50 9.59
CA LEU A 267 33.97 -38.86 10.02
C LEU A 267 33.95 -39.85 8.85
N GLU A 268 33.41 -39.48 7.69
CA GLU A 268 33.45 -40.30 6.47
C GLU A 268 34.88 -40.53 6.00
N GLU A 269 35.71 -39.48 5.95
CA GLU A 269 37.11 -39.61 5.56
C GLU A 269 37.88 -40.47 6.56
N PHE A 270 37.61 -40.32 7.87
CA PHE A 270 38.22 -41.18 8.89
C PHE A 270 37.86 -42.66 8.69
N ILE A 271 36.58 -42.97 8.46
CA ILE A 271 36.13 -44.35 8.24
C ILE A 271 36.77 -44.92 6.98
N LEU A 272 36.80 -44.14 5.88
CA LEU A 272 37.43 -44.55 4.64
C LEU A 272 38.94 -44.77 4.79
N GLN A 273 39.62 -43.90 5.52
CA GLN A 273 41.05 -44.03 5.79
C GLN A 273 41.35 -45.29 6.63
N ASP A 274 40.56 -45.56 7.68
CA ASP A 274 40.78 -46.78 8.48
C ASP A 274 40.56 -48.05 7.64
N VAL A 275 39.51 -48.07 6.79
CA VAL A 275 39.29 -49.18 5.86
C VAL A 275 40.47 -49.34 4.89
N ARG A 276 41.02 -48.24 4.34
CA ARG A 276 42.20 -48.27 3.46
C ARG A 276 43.43 -48.81 4.17
N ASP A 277 43.69 -48.37 5.40
CA ASP A 277 44.84 -48.79 6.20
C ASP A 277 44.76 -50.29 6.53
N LYS A 278 43.56 -50.78 6.91
CA LYS A 278 43.33 -52.21 7.14
C LYS A 278 43.42 -53.03 5.86
N ALA A 279 42.92 -52.52 4.73
CA ALA A 279 43.07 -53.18 3.43
C ALA A 279 44.54 -53.26 3.00
N ALA A 280 45.33 -52.20 3.20
CA ALA A 280 46.77 -52.18 2.92
C ALA A 280 47.53 -53.19 3.77
N LYS A 281 47.17 -53.33 5.06
CA LYS A 281 47.72 -54.37 5.94
C LYS A 281 47.45 -55.77 5.41
N ILE A 282 46.19 -56.09 5.07
CA ILE A 282 45.82 -57.40 4.52
C ILE A 282 46.47 -57.65 3.16
N ALA A 283 46.62 -56.62 2.31
CA ALA A 283 47.32 -56.72 1.04
C ALA A 283 48.79 -57.10 1.24
N ALA A 284 49.48 -56.48 2.19
CA ALA A 284 50.87 -56.81 2.53
C ALA A 284 51.00 -58.24 3.10
N GLU A 285 50.10 -58.66 3.99
CA GLU A 285 50.07 -60.02 4.55
C GLU A 285 49.86 -61.10 3.47
N ARG A 286 49.13 -60.77 2.42
CA ARG A 286 48.77 -61.70 1.33
C ARG A 286 49.55 -61.47 0.03
N GLN A 287 50.60 -60.65 0.07
CA GLN A 287 51.47 -60.34 -1.07
C GLN A 287 50.69 -59.84 -2.31
N LEU A 288 49.71 -58.95 -2.08
CA LEU A 288 48.93 -58.32 -3.14
C LEU A 288 49.56 -57.00 -3.57
N ASP A 289 49.69 -56.78 -4.88
CA ASP A 289 50.28 -55.56 -5.45
C ASP A 289 49.28 -54.40 -5.52
N SER A 290 47.98 -54.69 -5.54
CA SER A 290 46.92 -53.67 -5.61
C SER A 290 45.59 -54.20 -5.06
N VAL A 291 44.83 -53.30 -4.42
CA VAL A 291 43.45 -53.58 -3.96
C VAL A 291 42.49 -52.65 -4.70
N ILE A 292 41.49 -53.23 -5.36
CA ILE A 292 40.47 -52.49 -6.09
C ILE A 292 39.20 -52.42 -5.24
N ALA A 293 38.68 -51.22 -5.03
CA ALA A 293 37.40 -51.00 -4.37
C ALA A 293 36.25 -51.28 -5.36
N ASN A 294 35.33 -52.16 -4.95
CA ASN A 294 34.08 -52.52 -5.64
C ASN A 294 34.30 -53.05 -7.07
N VAL A 295 34.20 -54.37 -7.27
CA VAL A 295 34.33 -54.98 -8.60
C VAL A 295 33.05 -54.84 -9.43
N GLN A 296 33.21 -54.41 -10.69
CA GLN A 296 32.14 -54.41 -11.69
C GLN A 296 32.31 -55.46 -12.81
N VAL A 297 33.43 -56.20 -12.87
CA VAL A 297 33.69 -57.23 -13.89
C VAL A 297 34.54 -58.40 -13.37
N ASN A 298 34.25 -59.60 -13.89
CA ASN A 298 34.79 -60.90 -13.46
C ASN A 298 36.30 -61.05 -13.76
N VAL A 299 37.15 -60.56 -12.86
CA VAL A 299 38.59 -60.79 -12.86
C VAL A 299 38.94 -61.84 -11.80
N SER A 300 39.94 -62.70 -12.07
CA SER A 300 40.47 -63.69 -11.12
C SER A 300 41.25 -63.02 -9.98
N ALA A 301 40.56 -62.20 -9.18
CA ALA A 301 41.11 -61.43 -8.08
C ALA A 301 40.63 -61.99 -6.73
N MET A 302 41.44 -61.85 -5.70
CA MET A 302 41.16 -62.40 -4.38
C MET A 302 40.34 -61.41 -3.55
N ASP A 303 39.15 -61.82 -3.12
CA ASP A 303 38.33 -61.03 -2.21
C ASP A 303 38.96 -60.99 -0.80
N ILE A 304 39.21 -59.77 -0.30
CA ILE A 304 39.77 -59.50 1.03
C ILE A 304 38.76 -58.84 1.97
N THR A 305 37.50 -58.67 1.56
CA THR A 305 36.45 -57.94 2.30
C THR A 305 36.27 -58.46 3.72
N GLU A 306 36.06 -59.77 3.89
CA GLU A 306 35.85 -60.38 5.21
C GLU A 306 37.11 -60.31 6.10
N ALA A 307 38.29 -60.33 5.50
CA ALA A 307 39.55 -60.20 6.23
C ALA A 307 39.77 -58.78 6.75
N VAL A 308 39.42 -57.77 5.95
CA VAL A 308 39.44 -56.36 6.37
C VAL A 308 38.38 -56.09 7.44
N ILE A 309 37.18 -56.65 7.30
CA ILE A 309 36.11 -56.55 8.32
C ILE A 309 36.56 -57.19 9.65
N ALA A 310 37.28 -58.32 9.60
CA ALA A 310 37.78 -58.97 10.80
C ALA A 310 38.83 -58.12 11.56
N GLU A 311 39.58 -57.28 10.86
CA GLU A 311 40.56 -56.37 11.49
C GLU A 311 39.90 -55.22 12.28
N PHE A 312 38.63 -54.88 12.03
CA PHE A 312 37.91 -53.89 12.86
C PHE A 312 37.59 -54.41 14.27
N LYS A 313 37.69 -55.72 14.49
CA LYS A 313 37.35 -56.41 15.75
C LYS A 313 38.57 -56.81 16.59
N LYS A 314 39.78 -56.60 16.08
CA LYS A 314 41.05 -56.86 16.78
C LYS A 314 41.53 -55.60 17.47
#